data_AF-A0A091CW71-F1
#
_entry.id   AF-A0A091CW71-F1
#
_cell.length_a   1.000
_cell.length_b   1.000
_cell.length_c   1.000
_cell.angle_alpha   90.00
_cell.angle_beta   90.00
_cell.angle_gamma   90.00
#
_symmetry.space_group_name_H-M   'P 1'
#
loop_
_entity.id
_entity.type
_entity.pdbx_description
1 polymer ?
#
loop_
_entity_poly.entity_id
_entity_poly.type
_entity_poly.pdbx_seq_one_letter_code
_entity_poly.pdbx_strand_id
1 'polypeptide(L)'
;QVKLETSSVCFCTVYRDEPQHKILVLVNPRGTKTVVAVYLKESWWSLEDVLRTSDPAREGLRKVQSFGERIVLFILNVIIFGRLERKLDDDDMFFLPHSVKEQAKILWKNGAAVGFYTVKLKGSLCSKSTGACYLLPVFDTVFVRRAHRRQGLGTAMLRDFCDTFPRDEALGVSSPISPAMFQVCRHFLLACPEQRGRLWEVKAPGTLDQRINIWLQIQLQQVGLRDAIVSLFHEAKVRTFKAAS
;
A
#
# COMPACT_ATOMS: atom_id res chain seq x y z
N GLN A 1 -28.04 -9.77 13.42
CA GLN A 1 -27.65 -11.15 13.05
C GLN A 1 -27.88 -11.31 11.55
N VAL A 2 -26.85 -11.66 10.77
CA VAL A 2 -26.97 -11.92 9.32
C VAL A 2 -27.41 -13.38 9.14
N LYS A 3 -28.47 -13.62 8.38
CA LYS A 3 -28.89 -14.99 8.03
C LYS A 3 -27.91 -15.57 7.01
N LEU A 4 -27.47 -16.81 7.24
CA LEU A 4 -26.64 -17.55 6.30
C LEU A 4 -27.52 -18.03 5.14
N GLU A 5 -27.54 -17.26 4.07
CA GLU A 5 -28.24 -17.56 2.81
C GLU A 5 -27.25 -17.40 1.65
N THR A 6 -27.48 -18.08 0.52
CA THR A 6 -26.58 -18.05 -0.64
C THR A 6 -26.32 -16.63 -1.15
N SER A 7 -27.31 -15.74 -1.02
CA SER A 7 -27.23 -14.31 -1.38
C SER A 7 -26.30 -13.49 -0.48
N SER A 8 -25.98 -13.99 0.72
CA SER A 8 -25.16 -13.32 1.72
C SER A 8 -23.69 -13.78 1.68
N VAL A 9 -23.35 -14.70 0.79
CA VAL A 9 -22.03 -15.34 0.77
C VAL A 9 -21.37 -15.10 -0.60
N CYS A 10 -20.11 -14.69 -0.62
CA CYS A 10 -19.36 -14.58 -1.86
C CYS A 10 -17.90 -15.04 -1.74
N PHE A 11 -17.33 -15.52 -2.85
CA PHE A 11 -15.92 -15.84 -2.94
C PHE A 11 -15.11 -14.59 -3.27
N CYS A 12 -14.03 -14.37 -2.52
CA CYS A 12 -13.05 -13.33 -2.81
C CYS A 12 -11.67 -13.95 -3.06
N THR A 13 -11.01 -13.51 -4.13
CA THR A 13 -9.66 -13.96 -4.46
C THR A 13 -8.63 -13.26 -3.58
N VAL A 14 -7.76 -14.03 -2.94
CA VAL A 14 -6.71 -13.53 -2.01
C VAL A 14 -5.54 -12.90 -2.77
N TYR A 15 -5.20 -13.42 -3.96
CA TYR A 15 -4.13 -12.91 -4.81
C TYR A 15 -4.65 -12.49 -6.18
N ARG A 16 -4.15 -11.38 -6.73
CA ARG A 16 -4.57 -10.96 -8.08
C ARG A 16 -4.10 -11.90 -9.19
N ASP A 17 -3.01 -12.63 -8.98
CA ASP A 17 -2.34 -13.45 -9.98
C ASP A 17 -2.60 -14.96 -9.84
N GLU A 18 -3.32 -15.37 -8.79
CA GLU A 18 -3.66 -16.76 -8.48
C GLU A 18 -5.15 -16.90 -8.12
N PRO A 19 -6.04 -16.95 -9.14
CA PRO A 19 -7.50 -16.96 -8.93
C PRO A 19 -8.01 -18.21 -8.20
N GLN A 20 -7.22 -19.27 -8.10
CA GLN A 20 -7.54 -20.49 -7.36
C GLN A 20 -7.58 -20.27 -5.84
N HIS A 21 -6.83 -19.29 -5.32
CA HIS A 21 -6.78 -18.98 -3.89
C HIS A 21 -7.93 -18.04 -3.53
N LYS A 22 -9.06 -18.63 -3.13
CA LYS A 22 -10.27 -17.89 -2.73
C LYS A 22 -10.61 -18.15 -1.27
N ILE A 23 -11.19 -17.15 -0.62
CA ILE A 23 -11.84 -17.29 0.67
C ILE A 23 -13.32 -16.95 0.55
N LEU A 24 -14.13 -17.57 1.39
CA LEU A 24 -15.55 -17.30 1.48
C LEU A 24 -15.76 -16.15 2.47
N VAL A 25 -16.53 -15.14 2.06
CA VAL A 25 -16.85 -13.99 2.90
C VAL A 25 -18.36 -13.87 3.08
N LEU A 26 -18.76 -13.53 4.30
CA LEU A 26 -20.14 -13.24 4.67
C LEU A 26 -20.38 -11.74 4.52
N VAL A 27 -21.38 -11.38 3.75
CA VAL A 27 -21.78 -10.03 3.42
C VAL A 27 -23.15 -9.77 4.02
N ASN A 28 -23.36 -8.60 4.62
CA ASN A 28 -24.69 -8.19 5.02
C ASN A 28 -25.51 -7.82 3.77
N PRO A 29 -26.61 -8.54 3.46
CA PRO A 29 -27.42 -8.27 2.28
C PRO A 29 -28.27 -7.00 2.42
N ARG A 30 -28.51 -6.50 3.64
CA ARG A 30 -29.37 -5.34 3.93
C ARG A 30 -28.56 -4.04 4.09
N GLY A 31 -27.81 -3.63 3.07
CA GLY A 31 -27.01 -2.39 3.07
C GLY A 31 -25.95 -2.31 1.96
N THR A 32 -24.90 -1.52 2.16
CA THR A 32 -23.76 -1.26 1.24
C THR A 32 -22.86 -2.48 0.94
N LYS A 33 -23.37 -3.71 1.05
CA LYS A 33 -22.61 -4.98 0.91
C LYS A 33 -21.36 -5.02 1.80
N THR A 34 -21.53 -4.67 3.09
CA THR A 34 -20.46 -4.74 4.08
C THR A 34 -20.10 -6.19 4.40
N VAL A 35 -18.80 -6.50 4.41
CA VAL A 35 -18.30 -7.81 4.84
C VAL A 35 -18.29 -7.85 6.36
N VAL A 36 -18.83 -8.93 6.95
CA VAL A 36 -18.97 -9.07 8.41
C VAL A 36 -18.16 -10.24 8.98
N ALA A 37 -17.87 -11.26 8.18
CA ALA A 37 -17.10 -12.42 8.61
C ALA A 37 -16.42 -13.09 7.40
N VAL A 38 -15.41 -13.92 7.69
CA VAL A 38 -14.76 -14.80 6.70
C VAL A 38 -14.79 -16.24 7.17
N TYR A 39 -14.90 -17.19 6.25
CA TYR A 39 -14.89 -18.61 6.57
C TYR A 39 -13.47 -19.15 6.52
N LEU A 40 -12.96 -19.60 7.66
CA LEU A 40 -11.60 -20.11 7.83
C LEU A 40 -11.63 -21.34 8.75
N LYS A 41 -10.90 -22.40 8.36
CA LYS A 41 -10.80 -23.65 9.14
C LYS A 41 -12.17 -24.15 9.62
N GLU A 42 -13.08 -24.32 8.66
CA GLU A 42 -14.43 -24.86 8.88
C GLU A 42 -15.36 -24.00 9.76
N SER A 43 -14.97 -22.76 10.10
CA SER A 43 -15.72 -21.87 10.97
C SER A 43 -15.84 -20.46 10.42
N TRP A 44 -16.88 -19.73 10.83
CA TRP A 44 -17.02 -18.29 10.54
C TRP A 44 -16.29 -17.47 11.59
N TRP A 45 -15.40 -16.59 11.14
CA TRP A 45 -14.61 -15.70 11.98
C TRP A 45 -15.00 -14.25 11.74
N SER A 46 -15.17 -13.48 12.82
CA SER A 46 -15.31 -12.03 12.70
C SER A 46 -14.02 -11.43 12.14
N LEU A 47 -14.12 -10.26 11.50
CA LEU A 47 -12.94 -9.59 10.97
C LEU A 47 -11.90 -9.27 12.07
N GLU A 48 -12.35 -8.88 13.26
CA GLU A 48 -11.44 -8.57 14.37
C GLU A 48 -10.72 -9.82 14.90
N ASP A 49 -11.39 -10.97 14.93
CA ASP A 49 -10.76 -12.21 15.39
C ASP A 49 -9.69 -12.69 14.42
N VAL A 50 -9.90 -12.53 13.11
CA VAL A 50 -8.86 -12.87 12.12
C VAL A 50 -7.66 -11.92 12.18
N LEU A 51 -7.89 -10.65 12.53
CA LEU A 51 -6.82 -9.68 12.71
C LEU A 51 -6.04 -9.88 14.02
N ARG A 52 -6.42 -10.82 14.88
CA ARG A 52 -5.68 -11.16 16.10
C ARG A 52 -4.81 -12.39 15.89
N THR A 53 -3.70 -12.43 16.61
CA THR A 53 -2.85 -13.61 16.74
C THR A 53 -3.01 -14.24 18.13
N SER A 54 -2.66 -15.52 18.25
CA SER A 54 -2.63 -16.23 19.54
C SER A 54 -1.52 -15.75 20.46
N ASP A 55 -0.51 -15.05 19.92
CA ASP A 55 0.58 -14.45 20.69
C ASP A 55 0.22 -13.00 21.06
N PRO A 56 -0.22 -12.72 22.30
CA PRO A 56 -0.58 -11.36 22.71
C PRO A 56 0.62 -10.40 22.77
N ALA A 57 1.86 -10.93 22.83
CA ALA A 57 3.08 -10.14 22.83
C ALA A 57 3.55 -9.78 21.41
N ARG A 58 2.82 -10.23 20.36
CA ARG A 58 3.20 -9.94 18.98
C ARG A 58 3.10 -8.44 18.69
N GLU A 59 4.26 -7.88 18.37
CA GLU A 59 4.48 -6.44 18.22
C GLU A 59 5.35 -6.10 17.00
N GLY A 60 5.21 -4.87 16.54
CA GLY A 60 6.04 -4.26 15.51
C GLY A 60 5.79 -4.76 14.09
N LEU A 61 6.68 -4.36 13.17
CA LEU A 61 6.61 -4.74 11.76
C LEU A 61 7.17 -6.15 11.56
N ARG A 62 6.34 -7.05 11.03
CA ARG A 62 6.71 -8.44 10.76
C ARG A 62 6.50 -8.77 9.30
N LYS A 63 7.51 -9.39 8.67
CA LYS A 63 7.41 -9.88 7.29
C LYS A 63 6.31 -10.93 7.19
N VAL A 64 5.51 -10.85 6.14
CA VAL A 64 4.49 -11.85 5.82
C VAL A 64 5.19 -13.09 5.27
N GLN A 65 5.05 -14.23 5.94
CA GLN A 65 5.73 -15.49 5.62
C GLN A 65 4.77 -16.66 5.45
N SER A 66 3.55 -16.56 5.98
CA SER A 66 2.55 -17.64 5.95
C SER A 66 1.30 -17.26 5.15
N PHE A 67 0.56 -18.29 4.72
CA PHE A 67 -0.76 -18.08 4.10
C PHE A 67 -1.76 -17.43 5.06
N GLY A 68 -1.70 -17.74 6.36
CA GLY A 68 -2.52 -17.07 7.37
C GLY A 68 -2.27 -15.56 7.42
N GLU A 69 -1.01 -15.14 7.38
CA GLU A 69 -0.67 -13.71 7.31
C GLU A 69 -1.05 -13.07 5.98
N ARG A 70 -1.07 -13.83 4.87
CA ARG A 70 -1.61 -13.36 3.59
C ARG A 70 -3.12 -13.10 3.68
N ILE A 71 -3.86 -13.91 4.43
CA ILE A 71 -5.28 -13.65 4.72
C ILE A 71 -5.43 -12.38 5.56
N VAL A 72 -4.61 -12.18 6.60
CA VAL A 72 -4.61 -10.95 7.41
C VAL A 72 -4.34 -9.73 6.54
N LEU A 73 -3.33 -9.79 5.68
CA LEU A 73 -3.00 -8.74 4.72
C LEU A 73 -4.17 -8.45 3.77
N PHE A 74 -4.80 -9.50 3.23
CA PHE A 74 -5.97 -9.38 2.36
C PHE A 74 -7.14 -8.70 3.09
N ILE A 75 -7.42 -9.08 4.34
CA ILE A 75 -8.50 -8.47 5.12
C ILE A 75 -8.21 -6.99 5.36
N LEU A 76 -7.00 -6.62 5.78
CA LEU A 76 -6.63 -5.21 5.97
C LEU A 76 -6.78 -4.40 4.67
N ASN A 77 -6.33 -4.96 3.55
CA ASN A 77 -6.29 -4.26 2.26
C ASN A 77 -7.67 -4.17 1.59
N VAL A 78 -8.32 -5.31 1.36
CA VAL A 78 -9.51 -5.39 0.51
C VAL A 78 -10.78 -5.13 1.29
N ILE A 79 -10.84 -5.59 2.54
CA ILE A 79 -12.05 -5.50 3.35
C ILE A 79 -12.04 -4.24 4.22
N ILE A 80 -11.06 -4.12 5.12
CA ILE A 80 -11.01 -3.01 6.09
C ILE A 80 -10.78 -1.71 5.35
N PHE A 81 -9.68 -1.58 4.60
CA PHE A 81 -9.44 -0.39 3.79
C PHE A 81 -10.49 -0.27 2.69
N GLY A 82 -10.57 -1.23 1.77
CA GLY A 82 -11.37 -1.10 0.54
C GLY A 82 -12.89 -0.94 0.72
N ARG A 83 -13.48 -1.49 1.80
CA ARG A 83 -14.94 -1.48 2.01
C ARG A 83 -15.42 -0.78 3.27
N LEU A 84 -14.66 -0.81 4.36
CA LEU A 84 -15.13 -0.31 5.67
C LEU A 84 -14.58 1.07 6.03
N GLU A 85 -13.32 1.36 5.70
CA GLU A 85 -12.66 2.61 6.05
C GLU A 85 -12.49 3.60 4.89
N ARG A 86 -12.64 3.16 3.64
CA ARG A 86 -12.63 4.04 2.46
C ARG A 86 -13.85 4.96 2.47
N LYS A 87 -13.67 6.22 2.07
CA LYS A 87 -14.80 7.11 1.76
C LYS A 87 -15.31 6.79 0.37
N LEU A 88 -16.63 6.72 0.18
CA LEU A 88 -17.21 6.35 -1.11
C LEU A 88 -16.85 7.36 -2.22
N ASP A 89 -16.63 8.63 -1.87
CA ASP A 89 -16.27 9.70 -2.80
C ASP A 89 -14.79 9.68 -3.26
N ASP A 90 -13.95 8.79 -2.72
CA ASP A 90 -12.57 8.54 -3.19
C ASP A 90 -12.58 7.51 -4.33
N ASP A 91 -13.24 7.83 -5.45
CA ASP A 91 -13.50 6.89 -6.56
C ASP A 91 -12.22 6.28 -7.19
N ASP A 92 -11.06 6.91 -7.00
CA ASP A 92 -9.80 6.54 -7.68
C ASP A 92 -8.85 5.63 -6.88
N MET A 93 -9.17 5.23 -5.64
CA MET A 93 -8.24 4.46 -4.80
C MET A 93 -8.82 3.18 -4.21
N PHE A 94 -8.91 2.13 -5.02
CA PHE A 94 -9.02 0.76 -4.54
C PHE A 94 -7.70 0.01 -4.74
N PHE A 95 -7.18 -0.58 -3.67
CA PHE A 95 -6.07 -1.50 -3.78
C PHE A 95 -6.61 -2.86 -4.22
N LEU A 96 -6.10 -3.35 -5.34
CA LEU A 96 -6.31 -4.74 -5.74
C LEU A 96 -5.64 -5.69 -4.73
N PRO A 97 -6.08 -6.95 -4.64
CA PRO A 97 -5.33 -7.97 -3.93
C PRO A 97 -3.88 -8.01 -4.41
N HIS A 98 -2.93 -8.16 -3.48
CA HIS A 98 -1.51 -8.19 -3.82
C HIS A 98 -1.14 -9.44 -4.60
N SER A 99 -0.03 -9.39 -5.35
CA SER A 99 0.52 -10.60 -5.97
C SER A 99 1.07 -11.54 -4.89
N VAL A 100 1.03 -12.86 -5.15
CA VAL A 100 1.70 -13.85 -4.29
C VAL A 100 3.20 -13.58 -4.13
N LYS A 101 3.83 -12.96 -5.15
CA LYS A 101 5.26 -12.63 -5.19
C LYS A 101 5.60 -11.31 -4.50
N GLU A 102 4.59 -10.51 -4.16
CA GLU A 102 4.79 -9.20 -3.57
C GLU A 102 5.15 -9.31 -2.09
N GLN A 103 6.24 -8.67 -1.68
CA GLN A 103 6.64 -8.66 -0.28
C GLN A 103 5.77 -7.69 0.51
N ALA A 104 5.47 -8.07 1.75
CA ALA A 104 4.67 -7.25 2.66
C ALA A 104 5.18 -7.39 4.09
N LYS A 105 4.94 -6.35 4.90
CA LYS A 105 5.04 -6.43 6.36
C LYS A 105 3.71 -6.00 6.98
N ILE A 106 3.28 -6.74 8.00
CA ILE A 106 2.12 -6.38 8.84
C ILE A 106 2.65 -5.72 10.10
N LEU A 107 2.04 -4.60 10.48
CA LEU A 107 2.27 -3.96 11.77
C LEU A 107 1.33 -4.57 12.81
N TRP A 108 1.92 -5.15 13.84
CA TRP A 108 1.22 -5.70 14.99
C TRP A 108 1.31 -4.75 16.19
N LYS A 109 0.23 -4.66 16.96
CA LYS A 109 0.14 -3.95 18.23
C LYS A 109 -0.78 -4.73 19.17
N ASN A 110 -0.27 -5.15 20.32
CA ASN A 110 -0.89 -5.97 21.35
C ASN A 110 -1.56 -7.23 20.76
N GLY A 111 -0.84 -7.96 19.90
CA GLY A 111 -1.34 -9.15 19.23
C GLY A 111 -2.38 -8.88 18.12
N ALA A 112 -2.70 -7.63 17.80
CA ALA A 112 -3.63 -7.27 16.74
C ALA A 112 -2.91 -6.63 15.55
N ALA A 113 -3.31 -7.01 14.33
CA ALA A 113 -2.84 -6.39 13.10
C ALA A 113 -3.52 -5.04 12.90
N VAL A 114 -2.71 -3.97 12.87
CA VAL A 114 -3.19 -2.59 12.84
C VAL A 114 -2.86 -1.83 11.56
N GLY A 115 -2.05 -2.42 10.69
CA GLY A 115 -1.68 -1.85 9.42
C GLY A 115 -0.73 -2.75 8.66
N PHE A 116 -0.35 -2.33 7.45
CA PHE A 116 0.62 -3.03 6.64
C PHE A 116 1.30 -2.06 5.67
N TYR A 117 2.40 -2.52 5.07
CA TYR A 117 2.87 -1.97 3.82
C TYR A 117 3.39 -3.08 2.89
N THR A 118 3.40 -2.82 1.58
CA THR A 118 3.97 -3.72 0.57
C THR A 118 5.13 -3.10 -0.18
N VAL A 119 5.95 -3.96 -0.78
CA VAL A 119 7.14 -3.57 -1.54
C VAL A 119 7.15 -4.22 -2.90
N LYS A 120 7.37 -3.41 -3.93
CA LYS A 120 7.84 -3.89 -5.24
C LYS A 120 9.35 -3.91 -5.21
N LEU A 121 9.94 -5.09 -5.38
CA LEU A 121 11.39 -5.23 -5.36
C LEU A 121 11.99 -4.75 -6.69
N LYS A 122 13.18 -4.19 -6.61
CA LYS A 122 14.02 -3.98 -7.80
C LYS A 122 14.18 -5.32 -8.54
N GLY A 123 13.99 -5.29 -9.86
CA GLY A 123 14.01 -6.46 -10.73
C GLY A 123 12.70 -7.24 -10.79
N SER A 124 11.69 -6.92 -9.98
CA SER A 124 10.36 -7.57 -10.07
C SER A 124 9.53 -7.00 -11.22
N LEU A 125 8.67 -7.82 -11.83
CA LEU A 125 7.82 -7.43 -12.96
C LEU A 125 6.78 -6.38 -12.53
N CYS A 126 6.66 -5.30 -13.33
CA CYS A 126 5.67 -4.25 -13.15
C CYS A 126 4.27 -4.75 -13.52
N SER A 127 4.18 -5.40 -14.68
CA SER A 127 2.98 -6.08 -15.15
C SER A 127 3.38 -7.33 -15.92
N LYS A 128 2.47 -8.31 -16.02
CA LYS A 128 2.69 -9.51 -16.84
C LYS A 128 2.73 -9.20 -18.34
N SER A 129 2.17 -8.06 -18.76
CA SER A 129 1.99 -7.70 -20.18
C SER A 129 3.15 -6.93 -20.81
N THR A 130 3.96 -6.23 -20.00
CA THR A 130 4.97 -5.29 -20.53
C THR A 130 6.39 -5.85 -20.50
N GLY A 131 6.64 -6.92 -19.74
CA GLY A 131 7.98 -7.45 -19.49
C GLY A 131 8.91 -6.51 -18.71
N ALA A 132 8.45 -5.30 -18.35
CA ALA A 132 9.25 -4.30 -17.65
C ALA A 132 9.40 -4.65 -16.17
N CYS A 133 10.58 -4.42 -15.61
CA CYS A 133 10.89 -4.63 -14.20
C CYS A 133 11.13 -3.30 -13.46
N TYR A 134 10.76 -3.25 -12.19
CA TYR A 134 11.06 -2.11 -11.33
C TYR A 134 12.57 -1.88 -11.23
N LEU A 135 13.02 -0.64 -11.43
CA LEU A 135 14.44 -0.28 -11.43
C LEU A 135 15.00 0.08 -10.05
N LEU A 136 14.11 0.20 -9.06
CA LEU A 136 14.40 0.51 -7.67
C LEU A 136 13.36 -0.16 -6.75
N PRO A 137 13.68 -0.38 -5.46
CA PRO A 137 12.68 -0.80 -4.49
C PRO A 137 11.60 0.27 -4.34
N VAL A 138 10.32 -0.12 -4.31
CA VAL A 138 9.19 0.80 -4.18
C VAL A 138 8.30 0.41 -3.01
N PHE A 139 8.07 1.37 -2.11
CA PHE A 139 7.04 1.34 -1.08
C PHE A 139 5.68 1.56 -1.73
N ASP A 140 4.92 0.48 -1.90
CA ASP A 140 3.84 0.43 -2.91
C ASP A 140 2.47 0.74 -2.33
N THR A 141 1.96 -0.13 -1.48
CA THR A 141 0.70 0.10 -0.76
C THR A 141 0.98 0.19 0.72
N VAL A 142 0.29 1.11 1.40
CA VAL A 142 0.42 1.32 2.84
C VAL A 142 -0.92 1.64 3.44
N PHE A 143 -1.19 1.08 4.60
CA PHE A 143 -2.43 1.31 5.31
C PHE A 143 -2.22 1.20 6.81
N VAL A 144 -2.88 2.11 7.54
CA VAL A 144 -3.01 2.05 9.00
C VAL A 144 -4.50 2.21 9.31
N ARG A 145 -5.05 1.26 10.09
CA ARG A 145 -6.44 1.29 10.54
C ARG A 145 -6.76 2.62 11.21
N ARG A 146 -7.95 3.17 10.97
CA ARG A 146 -8.35 4.53 11.38
C ARG A 146 -8.14 4.77 12.88
N ALA A 147 -8.48 3.79 13.71
CA ALA A 147 -8.30 3.84 15.17
C ALA A 147 -6.83 3.99 15.62
N HIS A 148 -5.87 3.65 14.76
CA HIS A 148 -4.43 3.67 15.07
C HIS A 148 -3.67 4.78 14.34
N ARG A 149 -4.36 5.63 13.54
CA ARG A 149 -3.72 6.74 12.83
C ARG A 149 -3.29 7.85 13.79
N ARG A 150 -2.39 8.73 13.32
CA ARG A 150 -1.81 9.86 14.07
C ARG A 150 -0.95 9.47 15.28
N GLN A 151 -0.43 8.24 15.28
CA GLN A 151 0.49 7.70 16.31
C GLN A 151 1.91 7.48 15.75
N GLY A 152 2.28 8.13 14.64
CA GLY A 152 3.59 7.97 14.01
C GLY A 152 3.81 6.66 13.22
N LEU A 153 2.81 5.78 13.15
CA LEU A 153 2.94 4.44 12.54
C LEU A 153 3.32 4.46 11.05
N GLY A 154 2.76 5.40 10.27
CA GLY A 154 3.13 5.54 8.85
C GLY A 154 4.59 5.97 8.66
N THR A 155 5.08 6.86 9.51
CA THR A 155 6.49 7.28 9.51
C THR A 155 7.41 6.13 9.93
N ALA A 156 7.00 5.31 10.90
CA ALA A 156 7.73 4.12 11.31
C ALA A 156 7.82 3.09 10.16
N MET A 157 6.73 2.87 9.42
CA MET A 157 6.74 2.00 8.23
C MET A 157 7.67 2.53 7.13
N LEU A 158 7.63 3.83 6.84
CA LEU A 158 8.52 4.45 5.84
C LEU A 158 10.00 4.36 6.25
N ARG A 159 10.30 4.55 7.54
CA ARG A 159 11.64 4.36 8.10
C ARG A 159 12.12 2.93 7.94
N ASP A 160 11.34 1.96 8.39
CA ASP A 160 11.66 0.53 8.26
C ASP A 160 11.86 0.10 6.79
N PHE A 161 11.12 0.68 5.85
CA PHE A 161 11.39 0.50 4.42
C PHE A 161 12.76 1.06 3.99
N CYS A 162 13.10 2.29 4.37
CA CYS A 162 14.40 2.88 4.04
C CYS A 162 15.57 2.09 4.64
N ASP A 163 15.42 1.62 5.89
CA ASP A 163 16.40 0.82 6.60
C ASP A 163 16.54 -0.60 6.02
N THR A 164 15.49 -1.11 5.37
CA THR A 164 15.52 -2.40 4.66
C THR A 164 16.41 -2.34 3.41
N PHE A 165 16.57 -1.16 2.79
CA PHE A 165 17.32 -0.96 1.55
C PHE A 165 18.42 0.11 1.72
N PRO A 166 19.43 -0.09 2.60
CA PRO A 166 20.40 0.95 2.93
C PRO A 166 21.39 1.23 1.79
N ARG A 167 21.58 0.28 0.86
CA ARG A 167 22.53 0.37 -0.25
C ARG A 167 21.95 0.99 -1.52
N ASP A 168 20.63 1.11 -1.62
CA ASP A 168 19.99 1.67 -2.80
C ASP A 168 20.02 3.20 -2.74
N GLU A 169 20.64 3.84 -3.74
CA GLU A 169 20.72 5.31 -3.84
C GLU A 169 19.36 5.96 -4.09
N ALA A 170 18.43 5.22 -4.68
CA ALA A 170 17.06 5.67 -4.95
C ALA A 170 16.05 4.63 -4.45
N LEU A 171 15.05 5.14 -3.72
CA LEU A 171 13.92 4.40 -3.19
C LEU A 171 12.63 5.07 -3.66
N GLY A 172 11.65 4.26 -4.05
CA GLY A 172 10.37 4.72 -4.56
C GLY A 172 9.27 4.72 -3.51
N VAL A 173 8.33 5.65 -3.65
CA VAL A 173 6.97 5.57 -3.13
C VAL A 173 6.05 5.57 -4.34
N SER A 174 5.12 4.62 -4.42
CA SER A 174 4.24 4.50 -5.59
C SER A 174 3.39 5.75 -5.80
N SER A 175 3.33 6.20 -7.05
CA SER A 175 2.44 7.26 -7.51
C SER A 175 1.04 6.73 -7.84
N PRO A 176 -0.03 7.48 -7.58
CA PRO A 176 -0.04 8.79 -6.91
C PRO A 176 0.15 8.67 -5.39
N ILE A 177 0.94 9.59 -4.81
CA ILE A 177 1.04 9.69 -3.35
C ILE A 177 -0.21 10.38 -2.80
N SER A 178 -0.97 9.66 -1.95
CA SER A 178 -2.13 10.24 -1.26
C SER A 178 -1.75 11.45 -0.39
N PRO A 179 -2.65 12.43 -0.17
CA PRO A 179 -2.36 13.59 0.68
C PRO A 179 -1.85 13.21 2.09
N ALA A 180 -2.43 12.15 2.68
CA ALA A 180 -2.01 11.64 3.98
C ALA A 180 -0.57 11.08 3.94
N MET A 181 -0.25 10.27 2.92
CA MET A 181 1.10 9.72 2.77
C MET A 181 2.12 10.80 2.42
N PHE A 182 1.72 11.84 1.67
CA PHE A 182 2.58 12.98 1.38
C PHE A 182 2.97 13.72 2.66
N GLN A 183 2.04 13.89 3.60
CA GLN A 183 2.37 14.42 4.93
C GLN A 183 3.31 13.50 5.70
N VAL A 184 3.14 12.17 5.63
CA VAL A 184 4.09 11.22 6.24
C VAL A 184 5.49 11.39 5.67
N CYS A 185 5.63 11.46 4.34
CA CYS A 185 6.91 11.71 3.67
C CYS A 185 7.51 13.05 4.11
N ARG A 186 6.72 14.12 4.20
CA ARG A 186 7.17 15.43 4.67
C ARG A 186 7.76 15.37 6.08
N HIS A 187 7.01 14.82 7.03
CA HIS A 187 7.48 14.71 8.42
C HIS A 187 8.74 13.84 8.50
N PHE A 188 8.79 12.74 7.76
CA PHE A 188 9.96 11.86 7.72
C PHE A 188 11.20 12.58 7.17
N LEU A 189 11.08 13.27 6.03
CA LEU A 189 12.20 13.96 5.36
C LEU A 189 12.67 15.22 6.11
N LEU A 190 11.82 15.82 6.95
CA LEU A 190 12.24 16.84 7.89
C LEU A 190 13.13 16.24 8.99
N ALA A 191 12.74 15.09 9.54
CA ALA A 191 13.46 14.41 10.62
C ALA A 191 14.72 13.63 10.15
N CYS A 192 14.77 13.24 8.88
CA CYS A 192 15.84 12.42 8.31
C CYS A 192 16.45 13.09 7.05
N PRO A 193 17.32 14.12 7.21
CA PRO A 193 17.90 14.85 6.09
C PRO A 193 18.66 13.98 5.08
N GLU A 194 19.28 12.90 5.54
CA GLU A 194 20.02 11.93 4.73
C GLU A 194 19.14 11.19 3.72
N GLN A 195 17.82 11.15 3.94
CA GLN A 195 16.87 10.50 3.02
C GLN A 195 16.33 11.44 1.93
N ARG A 196 16.60 12.76 2.02
CA ARG A 196 16.05 13.76 1.09
C ARG A 196 16.44 13.52 -0.37
N GLY A 197 17.66 13.05 -0.63
CA GLY A 197 18.11 12.68 -1.97
C GLY A 197 17.63 11.30 -2.44
N ARG A 198 17.17 10.44 -1.52
CA ARG A 198 16.91 9.02 -1.77
C ARG A 198 15.45 8.69 -2.05
N LEU A 199 14.49 9.51 -1.59
CA LEU A 199 13.06 9.20 -1.73
C LEU A 199 12.40 9.91 -2.92
N TRP A 200 11.76 9.11 -3.78
CA TRP A 200 11.15 9.54 -5.04
C TRP A 200 9.70 9.06 -5.13
N GLU A 201 8.80 9.90 -5.63
CA GLU A 201 7.51 9.45 -6.13
C GLU A 201 7.74 8.77 -7.48
N VAL A 202 7.22 7.56 -7.66
CA VAL A 202 7.57 6.70 -8.79
C VAL A 202 6.32 6.19 -9.51
N LYS A 203 6.28 6.41 -10.82
CA LYS A 203 5.46 5.62 -11.75
C LYS A 203 6.30 4.43 -12.23
N ALA A 204 5.72 3.23 -12.27
CA ALA A 204 6.43 2.04 -12.73
C ALA A 204 6.89 2.21 -14.20
N PRO A 205 8.07 1.67 -14.59
CA PRO A 205 9.09 0.95 -13.81
C PRO A 205 10.04 1.81 -12.95
N GLY A 206 9.97 3.14 -13.04
CA GLY A 206 10.76 4.07 -12.24
C GLY A 206 12.10 4.46 -12.86
N THR A 207 12.13 4.62 -14.19
CA THR A 207 13.22 5.30 -14.89
C THR A 207 13.39 6.75 -14.40
N LEU A 208 14.50 7.40 -14.79
CA LEU A 208 14.80 8.78 -14.41
C LEU A 208 13.66 9.76 -14.73
N ASP A 209 12.97 9.55 -15.84
CA ASP A 209 11.88 10.40 -16.32
C ASP A 209 10.48 9.99 -15.76
N GLN A 210 10.44 8.93 -14.96
CA GLN A 210 9.24 8.38 -14.31
C GLN A 210 9.24 8.56 -12.79
N ARG A 211 10.20 9.32 -12.26
CA ARG A 211 10.33 9.58 -10.84
C ARG A 211 10.57 11.05 -10.55
N ILE A 212 9.99 11.53 -9.45
CA ILE A 212 10.14 12.92 -9.00
C ILE A 212 10.58 12.89 -7.54
N ASN A 213 11.65 13.61 -7.19
CA ASN A 213 12.15 13.65 -5.83
C ASN A 213 11.09 14.26 -4.88
N ILE A 214 10.75 13.54 -3.81
CA ILE A 214 9.65 13.96 -2.91
C ILE A 214 10.03 15.20 -2.12
N TRP A 215 11.30 15.33 -1.71
CA TRP A 215 11.76 16.52 -1.00
C TRP A 215 11.64 17.77 -1.87
N LEU A 216 12.02 17.68 -3.15
CA LEU A 216 11.84 18.76 -4.12
C LEU A 216 10.36 19.15 -4.23
N GLN A 217 9.44 18.18 -4.35
CA GLN A 217 8.00 18.49 -4.38
C GLN A 217 7.53 19.25 -3.13
N ILE A 218 8.02 18.88 -1.95
CA ILE A 218 7.68 19.56 -0.68
C ILE A 218 8.18 21.00 -0.71
N GLN A 219 9.41 21.25 -1.16
CA GLN A 219 9.97 22.60 -1.26
C GLN A 219 9.14 23.46 -2.24
N LEU A 220 8.81 22.92 -3.41
CA LEU A 220 8.02 23.63 -4.42
C LEU A 220 6.60 23.96 -3.95
N GLN A 221 5.99 23.09 -3.14
CA GLN A 221 4.69 23.38 -2.54
C GLN A 221 4.75 24.53 -1.52
N GLN A 222 5.85 24.66 -0.78
CA GLN A 222 6.01 25.73 0.22
C GLN A 222 6.16 27.11 -0.41
N VAL A 223 6.76 27.20 -1.59
CA VAL A 223 6.93 28.45 -2.35
C VAL A 223 5.81 28.73 -3.35
N GLY A 224 4.75 27.91 -3.37
CA GLY A 224 3.58 28.11 -4.25
C GLY A 224 3.83 27.83 -5.74
N LEU A 225 4.91 27.12 -6.09
CA LEU A 225 5.35 26.91 -7.49
C LEU A 225 5.09 25.48 -8.01
N ARG A 226 4.30 24.67 -7.30
CA ARG A 226 4.09 23.26 -7.66
C ARG A 226 3.56 23.10 -9.08
N ASP A 227 2.53 23.86 -9.44
CA ASP A 227 1.85 23.71 -10.74
C ASP A 227 2.67 24.30 -11.90
N ALA A 228 3.37 25.40 -11.66
CA ALA A 228 4.24 26.05 -12.64
C ALA A 228 5.39 25.13 -13.09
N ILE A 229 5.98 24.38 -12.16
CA ILE A 229 7.15 23.53 -12.45
C ILE A 229 6.77 22.15 -12.99
N VAL A 230 5.63 21.57 -12.57
CA VAL A 230 5.11 20.36 -13.22
C VAL A 230 4.85 20.61 -14.70
N SER A 231 4.32 21.80 -15.05
CA SER A 231 4.16 22.23 -16.44
C SER A 231 5.50 22.39 -17.16
N LEU A 232 6.51 23.03 -16.52
CA LEU A 232 7.84 23.20 -17.11
C LEU A 232 8.60 21.90 -17.31
N PHE A 233 8.50 20.92 -16.40
CA PHE A 233 9.08 19.59 -16.60
C PHE A 233 8.39 18.85 -17.75
N HIS A 234 7.08 18.99 -17.88
CA HIS A 234 6.34 18.43 -19.01
C HIS A 234 6.78 19.09 -20.34
N GLU A 235 6.89 20.42 -20.39
CA GLU A 235 7.35 21.16 -21.57
C GLU A 235 8.81 20.87 -21.93
N ALA A 236 9.70 20.82 -20.94
CA ALA A 236 11.09 20.44 -21.14
C ALA A 236 11.17 19.03 -21.73
N LYS A 237 10.38 18.08 -21.22
CA LYS A 237 10.30 16.70 -21.73
C LYS A 237 9.81 16.63 -23.19
N VAL A 238 8.85 17.47 -23.57
CA VAL A 238 8.40 17.60 -24.98
C VAL A 238 9.50 18.19 -25.86
N ARG A 239 10.27 19.16 -25.38
CA ARG A 239 11.36 19.78 -26.14
C ARG A 239 12.55 18.84 -26.34
N THR A 240 12.95 18.07 -25.32
CA THR A 240 14.05 17.11 -25.47
C THR A 240 13.69 15.96 -26.41
N PHE A 241 12.41 15.54 -26.43
CA PHE A 241 11.93 14.52 -27.37
C PHE A 241 11.96 15.03 -28.83
N LYS A 242 11.57 16.28 -29.07
CA LYS A 242 11.65 16.92 -30.41
C LYS A 242 13.07 17.19 -30.91
N ALA A 243 14.05 17.30 -30.00
CA ALA A 243 15.45 17.51 -30.37
C ALA A 243 16.20 16.20 -30.67
N ALA A 244 15.60 15.04 -30.36
CA ALA A 244 16.19 13.72 -30.54
C ALA A 244 15.52 12.88 -31.65
N SER A 245 14.59 13.48 -32.40
CA SER A 245 13.88 12.92 -33.57
C SER A 245 14.22 13.71 -34.82
#